data_AF-A0ABD4DZY6-F1
#
_entry.id   AF-A0ABD4DZY6-F1
#
_cell.length_a   1.000
_cell.length_b   1.000
_cell.length_c   1.000
_cell.angle_alpha   90.00
_cell.angle_beta   90.00
_cell.angle_gamma   90.00
#
_symmetry.space_group_name_H-M   'P 1'
#
loop_
_entity.id
_entity.type
_entity.pdbx_description
1 polymer ?
#
loop_
_entity_poly.entity_id
_entity_poly.type
_entity_poly.pdbx_seq_one_letter_code
_entity_poly.pdbx_strand_id
1 'polypeptide(L)'
;MKPRWTHRPPGSNWGDFGPDDQKGRLNWLTADAVLRGVAEVREGRVFSLSLPLDVPRGGGLNARRRPPAIMPALLGDRPYFGYRADEQVANATDVVCDDSFCMHSQFSTQWDALSHVGSLFDPAGDGERARVFYNGYRMDEHIRVPEAGAPRGGARALGIEVMARTGVQGRGVLVDLRRHFGDERRKIGYAEWMAVLRADDVIVERGDIVCVHTGFADRLLDADARGETGAPDVCCVLDGSDPRLLEWIDASGLAALAADNHAVEERPRDASARERPGALMPLHELCLFKLGIHLGELWHLTPLADWLRAHRRNRFLLTAPPLHLRGLVGSPVNPVATV
;
A
#
# COMPACT_ATOMS: atom_id res chain seq x y z
N MET A 1 -2.45 -29.01 8.11
CA MET A 1 -3.70 -28.79 7.32
C MET A 1 -3.42 -29.04 5.84
N LYS A 2 -4.43 -29.43 5.06
CA LYS A 2 -4.29 -29.67 3.62
C LYS A 2 -4.29 -28.32 2.87
N PRO A 3 -3.37 -28.09 1.91
CA PRO A 3 -3.34 -26.85 1.12
C PRO A 3 -4.59 -26.69 0.24
N ARG A 4 -4.95 -25.44 -0.09
CA ARG A 4 -6.06 -25.07 -1.01
C ARG A 4 -5.76 -25.33 -2.49
N TRP A 5 -4.54 -25.78 -2.78
CA TRP A 5 -4.01 -26.02 -4.11
C TRP A 5 -3.24 -27.35 -4.14
N THR A 6 -3.24 -27.99 -5.30
CA THR A 6 -2.31 -29.06 -5.69
C THR A 6 -1.19 -28.50 -6.57
N HIS A 7 -1.48 -27.44 -7.34
CA HIS A 7 -0.54 -26.72 -8.18
C HIS A 7 -0.44 -25.27 -7.70
N ARG A 8 0.78 -24.78 -7.45
CA ARG A 8 1.01 -23.37 -7.13
C ARG A 8 1.48 -22.60 -8.36
N PRO A 9 1.22 -21.29 -8.46
CA PRO A 9 1.76 -20.49 -9.54
C PRO A 9 3.30 -20.58 -9.60
N PRO A 10 3.92 -20.65 -10.78
CA PRO A 10 5.38 -20.68 -10.89
C PRO A 10 6.03 -19.44 -10.26
N GLY A 11 7.07 -19.66 -9.44
CA GLY A 11 7.76 -18.59 -8.72
C GLY A 11 6.90 -17.89 -7.67
N SER A 12 5.96 -18.61 -7.03
CA SER A 12 5.15 -18.08 -5.93
C SER A 12 5.63 -18.60 -4.58
N ASN A 13 5.33 -17.83 -3.54
CA ASN A 13 5.59 -18.19 -2.14
C ASN A 13 4.43 -18.99 -1.52
N TRP A 14 3.51 -19.53 -2.34
CA TRP A 14 2.37 -20.28 -1.84
C TRP A 14 2.84 -21.52 -1.08
N GLY A 15 2.43 -21.60 0.18
CA GLY A 15 2.81 -22.65 1.12
C GLY A 15 4.12 -22.43 1.87
N ASP A 16 4.96 -21.46 1.47
CA ASP A 16 6.28 -21.28 2.07
C ASP A 16 6.20 -20.84 3.54
N PHE A 17 5.15 -20.09 3.90
CA PHE A 17 4.81 -19.72 5.28
C PHE A 17 3.71 -20.60 5.90
N GLY A 18 3.39 -21.72 5.26
CA GLY A 18 2.33 -22.64 5.65
C GLY A 18 1.04 -22.45 4.83
N PRO A 19 0.19 -23.50 4.79
CA PRO A 19 -0.99 -23.50 3.94
C PRO A 19 -2.01 -22.44 4.34
N ASP A 20 -2.10 -22.04 5.61
CA ASP A 20 -3.08 -21.06 6.12
C ASP A 20 -2.50 -19.65 6.32
N ASP A 21 -1.31 -19.40 5.78
CA ASP A 21 -0.70 -18.07 5.82
C ASP A 21 -1.55 -17.05 5.06
N GLN A 22 -1.71 -15.89 5.70
CA GLN A 22 -2.42 -14.72 5.18
C GLN A 22 -1.58 -13.44 5.25
N LYS A 23 -0.33 -13.52 5.74
CA LYS A 23 0.55 -12.37 5.93
C LYS A 23 1.54 -12.19 4.78
N GLY A 24 1.84 -13.25 4.04
CA GLY A 24 2.86 -13.22 3.01
C GLY A 24 4.22 -12.87 3.60
N ARG A 25 4.97 -11.99 2.93
CA ARG A 25 6.32 -11.62 3.34
C ARG A 25 6.38 -10.75 4.60
N LEU A 26 5.25 -10.28 5.13
CA LEU A 26 5.23 -9.68 6.47
C LEU A 26 5.62 -10.69 7.58
N ASN A 27 5.64 -11.99 7.29
CA ASN A 27 6.26 -12.99 8.18
C ASN A 27 7.77 -12.77 8.42
N TRP A 28 8.45 -12.00 7.56
CA TRP A 28 9.85 -11.60 7.76
C TRP A 28 10.03 -10.36 8.64
N LEU A 29 8.96 -9.66 9.01
CA LEU A 29 8.99 -8.60 10.03
C LEU A 29 9.04 -9.22 11.43
N THR A 30 10.18 -9.83 11.75
CA THR A 30 10.47 -10.42 13.06
C THR A 30 10.90 -9.35 14.07
N ALA A 31 11.03 -9.73 15.35
CA ALA A 31 11.59 -8.86 16.38
C ALA A 31 12.99 -8.33 15.98
N ASP A 32 13.83 -9.17 15.38
CA ASP A 32 15.15 -8.74 14.88
C ASP A 32 15.04 -7.71 13.75
N ALA A 33 14.05 -7.84 12.87
CA ALA A 33 13.79 -6.84 11.82
C ALA A 33 13.34 -5.50 12.41
N VAL A 34 12.52 -5.53 13.47
CA VAL A 34 12.13 -4.33 14.23
C VAL A 34 13.37 -3.69 14.86
N LEU A 35 14.22 -4.46 15.54
CA LEU A 35 15.44 -3.96 16.17
C LEU A 35 16.43 -3.36 15.15
N ARG A 36 16.53 -3.92 13.94
CA ARG A 36 17.30 -3.31 12.84
C ARG A 36 16.75 -1.94 12.45
N GLY A 37 15.43 -1.77 12.43
CA GLY A 37 14.80 -0.47 12.21
C GLY A 37 15.09 0.51 13.35
N VAL A 38 14.94 0.06 14.60
CA VAL A 38 15.22 0.88 15.80
C VAL A 38 16.66 1.39 15.81
N ALA A 39 17.63 0.58 15.37
CA ALA A 39 19.04 0.98 15.26
C ALA A 39 19.30 2.12 14.27
N GLU A 40 18.35 2.42 13.36
CA GLU A 40 18.42 3.57 12.47
C GLU A 40 17.96 4.87 13.14
N VAL A 41 17.38 4.84 14.35
CA VAL A 41 16.98 6.07 15.05
C VAL A 41 18.18 6.66 15.79
N ARG A 42 18.69 7.78 15.28
CA ARG A 42 19.85 8.52 15.84
C ARG A 42 19.50 9.94 16.23
N GLU A 43 18.51 10.54 15.56
CA GLU A 43 18.15 11.95 15.76
C GLU A 43 16.81 12.11 16.49
N GLY A 44 15.95 11.09 16.46
CA GLY A 44 14.59 11.14 17.00
C GLY A 44 13.65 12.01 16.15
N ARG A 45 14.03 12.32 14.90
CA ARG A 45 13.22 13.14 14.01
C ARG A 45 12.17 12.29 13.32
N VAL A 46 10.93 12.75 13.37
CA VAL A 46 9.75 12.03 12.88
C VAL A 46 9.20 12.69 11.61
N PHE A 47 8.81 11.87 10.64
CA PHE A 47 8.18 12.28 9.40
C PHE A 47 6.86 11.52 9.21
N SER A 48 5.75 12.25 9.06
CA SER A 48 4.53 11.67 8.52
C SER A 48 4.70 11.52 7.01
N LEU A 49 4.47 10.31 6.50
CA LEU A 49 4.56 9.97 5.09
C LEU A 49 3.18 9.87 4.45
N SER A 50 2.19 10.56 5.02
CA SER A 50 0.82 10.58 4.55
C SER A 50 0.54 11.87 3.78
N LEU A 51 -0.14 11.74 2.65
CA LEU A 51 -0.88 12.83 2.06
C LEU A 51 -2.10 13.15 2.94
N PRO A 52 -2.61 14.39 2.92
CA PRO A 52 -3.97 14.65 3.38
C PRO A 52 -4.94 13.68 2.70
N LEU A 53 -5.86 13.08 3.46
CA LEU A 53 -6.72 12.00 2.95
C LEU A 53 -7.69 12.46 1.86
N ASP A 54 -7.85 13.76 1.65
CA ASP A 54 -8.61 14.37 0.56
C ASP A 54 -7.78 14.67 -0.70
N VAL A 55 -6.48 14.35 -0.69
CA VAL A 55 -5.58 14.43 -1.86
C VAL A 55 -5.39 13.04 -2.48
N PRO A 56 -5.57 12.91 -3.81
CA PRO A 56 -5.82 13.96 -4.82
C PRO A 56 -7.28 14.42 -4.90
N ARG A 57 -7.53 15.71 -5.21
CA ARG A 57 -8.89 16.24 -5.38
C ARG A 57 -9.67 15.58 -6.52
N GLY A 58 -11.00 15.59 -6.36
CA GLY A 58 -11.96 15.31 -7.44
C GLY A 58 -11.97 13.87 -7.98
N GLY A 59 -11.38 12.89 -7.26
CA GLY A 59 -11.28 11.51 -7.74
C GLY A 59 -10.25 11.31 -8.86
N GLY A 60 -9.36 12.29 -9.08
CA GLY A 60 -8.58 12.49 -10.31
C GLY A 60 -7.65 11.36 -10.75
N LEU A 61 -7.30 10.40 -9.88
CA LEU A 61 -6.48 9.24 -10.26
C LEU A 61 -7.30 8.03 -10.69
N ASN A 62 -8.52 7.88 -10.16
CA ASN A 62 -9.42 6.79 -10.45
C ASN A 62 -10.87 7.23 -10.19
N ALA A 63 -11.65 7.38 -11.26
CA ALA A 63 -13.04 7.88 -11.21
C ALA A 63 -14.00 7.04 -10.35
N ARG A 64 -13.62 5.80 -9.98
CA ARG A 64 -14.40 4.93 -9.09
C ARG A 64 -14.18 5.25 -7.61
N ARG A 65 -13.17 6.05 -7.27
CA ARG A 65 -12.75 6.36 -5.91
C ARG A 65 -13.07 7.83 -5.62
N ARG A 66 -13.67 8.10 -4.45
CA ARG A 66 -14.08 9.44 -4.00
C ARG A 66 -13.34 9.85 -2.74
N PRO A 67 -13.11 11.17 -2.54
CA PRO A 67 -12.50 11.68 -1.31
C PRO A 67 -13.34 11.35 -0.07
N PRO A 68 -12.75 11.45 1.13
CA PRO A 68 -13.49 11.31 2.37
C PRO A 68 -14.68 12.27 2.42
N ALA A 69 -15.85 11.74 2.73
CA ALA A 69 -17.01 12.52 3.16
C ALA A 69 -16.98 12.59 4.68
N ILE A 70 -16.87 13.80 5.23
CA ILE A 70 -16.90 14.07 6.68
C ILE A 70 -18.31 14.52 7.05
N MET A 71 -18.86 13.93 8.11
CA MET A 71 -20.22 14.17 8.58
C MET A 71 -20.19 14.27 10.11
N PRO A 72 -20.97 15.16 10.75
CA PRO A 72 -21.06 15.15 12.21
C PRO A 72 -21.67 13.83 12.69
N ALA A 73 -21.28 13.37 13.88
CA ALA A 73 -22.09 12.39 14.59
C ALA A 73 -23.45 13.02 14.91
N LEU A 74 -24.47 12.20 15.12
CA LEU A 74 -25.83 12.69 15.37
C LEU A 74 -26.33 12.25 16.75
N LEU A 75 -26.96 13.19 17.46
CA LEU A 75 -27.78 12.92 18.65
C LEU A 75 -29.25 13.16 18.28
N GLY A 76 -29.96 12.09 17.90
CA GLY A 76 -31.24 12.22 17.20
C GLY A 76 -31.02 12.86 15.83
N ASP A 77 -31.73 13.94 15.54
CA ASP A 77 -31.59 14.70 14.28
C ASP A 77 -30.63 15.90 14.39
N ARG A 78 -30.00 16.12 15.55
CA ARG A 78 -29.07 17.24 15.77
C ARG A 78 -27.62 16.80 15.58
N PRO A 79 -26.79 17.58 14.86
CA PRO A 79 -25.35 17.40 14.87
C PRO A 79 -24.79 17.42 16.30
N TYR A 80 -24.04 16.39 16.67
CA TYR A 80 -23.32 16.30 17.93
C TYR A 80 -21.97 17.01 17.80
N PHE A 81 -22.04 18.30 17.46
CA PHE A 81 -20.89 19.15 17.20
C PHE A 81 -21.11 20.51 17.87
N GLY A 82 -20.28 20.86 18.84
CA GLY A 82 -20.53 21.98 19.74
C GLY A 82 -21.66 21.70 20.72
N TYR A 83 -21.93 20.42 21.01
CA TYR A 83 -22.99 20.01 21.93
C TYR A 83 -22.69 20.51 23.34
N ARG A 84 -23.63 21.27 23.91
CA ARG A 84 -23.55 21.84 25.25
C ARG A 84 -24.15 20.89 26.27
N ALA A 85 -23.31 20.32 27.15
CA ALA A 85 -23.76 19.39 28.18
C ALA A 85 -24.69 20.04 29.22
N ASP A 86 -24.58 21.36 29.41
CA ASP A 86 -25.41 22.11 30.37
C ASP A 86 -26.88 22.24 29.96
N GLU A 87 -27.22 21.97 28.70
CA GLU A 87 -28.60 21.82 28.25
C GLU A 87 -29.30 20.59 28.88
N GLN A 88 -28.54 19.61 29.38
CA GLN A 88 -29.08 18.39 30.00
C GLN A 88 -28.70 18.21 31.47
N VAL A 89 -27.48 18.62 31.85
CA VAL A 89 -26.97 18.46 33.22
C VAL A 89 -26.63 19.83 33.78
N ALA A 90 -27.39 20.28 34.78
CA ALA A 90 -27.19 21.59 35.39
C ALA A 90 -25.74 21.76 35.89
N ASN A 91 -25.14 22.91 35.54
CA ASN A 91 -23.75 23.28 35.84
C ASN A 91 -22.65 22.43 35.17
N ALA A 92 -22.98 21.58 34.19
CA ALA A 92 -21.95 21.02 33.31
C ALA A 92 -21.28 22.15 32.50
N THR A 93 -20.02 21.96 32.10
CA THR A 93 -19.27 22.97 31.32
C THR A 93 -18.75 22.42 30.01
N ASP A 94 -18.96 21.13 29.77
CA ASP A 94 -18.45 20.41 28.61
C ASP A 94 -19.13 20.87 27.31
N VAL A 95 -18.30 21.06 26.28
CA VAL A 95 -18.72 21.27 24.90
C VAL A 95 -18.08 20.16 24.07
N VAL A 96 -18.90 19.33 23.42
CA VAL A 96 -18.44 18.11 22.74
C VAL A 96 -18.63 18.20 21.23
N CYS A 97 -17.65 17.70 20.48
CA CYS A 97 -17.68 17.58 19.04
C CYS A 97 -17.28 16.17 18.61
N ASP A 98 -18.22 15.42 18.06
CA ASP A 98 -17.95 14.14 17.40
C ASP A 98 -18.30 14.21 15.92
N ASP A 99 -17.48 13.56 15.10
CA ASP A 99 -17.69 13.42 13.68
C ASP A 99 -17.52 11.96 13.25
N SER A 100 -17.81 11.73 11.97
CA SER A 100 -17.68 10.46 11.28
C SER A 100 -17.15 10.74 9.88
N PHE A 101 -16.47 9.77 9.30
CA PHE A 101 -16.03 9.87 7.92
C PHE A 101 -16.24 8.57 7.16
N CYS A 102 -16.48 8.68 5.86
CA CYS A 102 -16.54 7.56 4.93
C CYS A 102 -15.58 7.84 3.78
N MET A 103 -14.72 6.90 3.45
CA MET A 103 -13.77 7.04 2.35
C MET A 103 -13.53 5.73 1.63
N HIS A 104 -13.10 5.82 0.37
CA HIS A 104 -12.62 4.64 -0.34
C HIS A 104 -11.23 4.27 0.18
N SER A 105 -11.05 2.99 0.54
CA SER A 105 -9.81 2.48 1.12
C SER A 105 -8.56 2.73 0.27
N GLN A 106 -8.74 2.92 -1.04
CA GLN A 106 -7.66 3.11 -2.00
C GLN A 106 -7.58 4.55 -2.56
N PHE A 107 -8.10 5.54 -1.85
CA PHE A 107 -8.19 6.90 -2.35
C PHE A 107 -6.89 7.71 -2.22
N SER A 108 -6.28 7.70 -1.04
CA SER A 108 -5.09 8.50 -0.70
C SER A 108 -3.95 7.58 -0.26
N THR A 109 -3.01 8.04 0.58
CA THR A 109 -1.94 7.20 1.14
C THR A 109 -2.51 5.92 1.75
N GLN A 110 -2.09 4.78 1.22
CA GLN A 110 -2.75 3.50 1.50
C GLN A 110 -1.79 2.32 1.59
N TRP A 111 -2.33 1.22 2.10
CA TRP A 111 -1.86 -0.14 1.88
C TRP A 111 -2.90 -0.95 1.12
N ASP A 112 -2.44 -1.76 0.18
CA ASP A 112 -3.20 -2.83 -0.44
C ASP A 112 -3.04 -4.14 0.33
N ALA A 113 -4.16 -4.78 0.64
CA ALA A 113 -4.16 -6.12 1.22
C ALA A 113 -3.93 -7.18 0.13
N LEU A 114 -3.56 -8.40 0.52
CA LEU A 114 -3.41 -9.52 -0.43
C LEU A 114 -4.75 -9.96 -1.07
N SER A 115 -5.88 -9.43 -0.58
CA SER A 115 -7.21 -9.56 -1.21
C SER A 115 -7.51 -8.46 -2.23
N HIS A 116 -6.63 -7.47 -2.43
CA HIS A 116 -6.86 -6.38 -3.39
C HIS A 116 -6.82 -6.87 -4.84
N VAL A 117 -5.82 -7.68 -5.19
CA VAL A 117 -5.63 -8.24 -6.53
C VAL A 117 -5.47 -9.75 -6.44
N GLY A 118 -6.34 -10.45 -7.17
CA GLY A 118 -6.23 -11.89 -7.44
C GLY A 118 -5.92 -12.15 -8.92
N SER A 119 -5.87 -13.43 -9.29
CA SER A 119 -5.67 -13.87 -10.67
C SER A 119 -6.63 -15.01 -11.01
N LEU A 120 -6.86 -15.22 -12.31
CA LEU A 120 -7.49 -16.44 -12.81
C LEU A 120 -6.41 -17.52 -12.89
N PHE A 121 -6.51 -18.57 -12.08
CA PHE A 121 -5.50 -19.62 -12.04
C PHE A 121 -6.15 -20.98 -11.76
N ASP A 122 -5.51 -22.05 -12.20
CA ASP A 122 -5.94 -23.42 -11.94
C ASP A 122 -5.12 -23.99 -10.76
N PRO A 123 -5.61 -23.85 -9.51
CA PRO A 123 -4.95 -24.42 -8.35
C PRO A 123 -5.13 -25.94 -8.23
N ALA A 124 -6.04 -26.55 -9.00
CA ALA A 124 -6.35 -27.99 -8.92
C ALA A 124 -5.56 -28.82 -9.94
N GLY A 125 -5.09 -28.20 -11.02
CA GLY A 125 -4.43 -28.85 -12.16
C GLY A 125 -5.39 -29.67 -13.02
N ASP A 126 -6.68 -29.35 -12.99
CA ASP A 126 -7.72 -30.05 -13.75
C ASP A 126 -8.07 -29.34 -15.07
N GLY A 127 -7.41 -28.21 -15.37
CA GLY A 127 -7.63 -27.40 -16.56
C GLY A 127 -8.59 -26.22 -16.33
N GLU A 128 -9.25 -26.14 -15.17
CA GLU A 128 -10.26 -25.12 -14.89
C GLU A 128 -9.70 -23.96 -14.05
N ARG A 129 -9.77 -22.74 -14.60
CA ARG A 129 -9.27 -21.54 -13.91
C ARG A 129 -10.35 -20.97 -12.99
N ALA A 130 -9.98 -20.72 -11.73
CA ALA A 130 -10.80 -20.06 -10.73
C ALA A 130 -10.26 -18.67 -10.40
N ARG A 131 -11.14 -17.79 -9.88
CA ARG A 131 -10.74 -16.52 -9.26
C ARG A 131 -10.08 -16.79 -7.90
N VAL A 132 -8.77 -16.66 -7.84
CA VAL A 132 -7.97 -16.96 -6.64
C VAL A 132 -7.06 -15.81 -6.27
N PHE A 133 -6.71 -15.75 -5.00
CA PHE A 133 -5.82 -14.78 -4.37
C PHE A 133 -4.59 -15.52 -3.82
N TYR A 134 -3.67 -14.78 -3.18
CA TYR A 134 -2.49 -15.35 -2.52
C TYR A 134 -2.81 -16.63 -1.74
N ASN A 135 -1.91 -17.62 -1.76
CA ASN A 135 -2.05 -18.88 -1.04
C ASN A 135 -3.35 -19.66 -1.37
N GLY A 136 -3.90 -19.49 -2.58
CA GLY A 136 -5.06 -20.22 -3.07
C GLY A 136 -6.39 -19.86 -2.38
N TYR A 137 -6.48 -18.73 -1.67
CA TYR A 137 -7.76 -18.23 -1.17
C TYR A 137 -8.69 -17.90 -2.35
N ARG A 138 -9.98 -18.22 -2.23
CA ARG A 138 -10.93 -18.20 -3.35
C ARG A 138 -11.95 -17.07 -3.24
N MET A 139 -12.31 -16.49 -4.40
CA MET A 139 -13.50 -15.68 -4.52
C MET A 139 -14.76 -16.50 -4.20
N ASP A 140 -15.80 -15.83 -3.72
CA ASP A 140 -17.13 -16.35 -3.33
C ASP A 140 -17.14 -17.26 -2.09
N GLU A 141 -15.97 -17.74 -1.66
CA GLU A 141 -15.80 -18.49 -0.42
C GLU A 141 -15.16 -17.62 0.66
N HIS A 142 -13.94 -17.14 0.39
CA HIS A 142 -13.06 -16.44 1.33
C HIS A 142 -13.07 -14.92 1.13
N ILE A 143 -13.11 -14.48 -0.13
CA ILE A 143 -13.36 -13.08 -0.50
C ILE A 143 -14.74 -13.09 -1.17
N ARG A 144 -15.69 -12.31 -0.66
CA ARG A 144 -17.08 -12.29 -1.17
C ARG A 144 -17.45 -10.90 -1.65
N VAL A 145 -18.34 -10.82 -2.63
CA VAL A 145 -18.98 -9.55 -3.00
C VAL A 145 -19.85 -9.12 -1.81
N PRO A 146 -19.64 -7.93 -1.22
CA PRO A 146 -20.51 -7.44 -0.16
C PRO A 146 -21.93 -7.22 -0.67
N GLU A 147 -22.91 -7.65 0.11
CA GLU A 147 -24.31 -7.31 -0.13
C GLU A 147 -24.57 -5.84 0.25
N ALA A 148 -25.56 -5.22 -0.38
CA ALA A 148 -25.98 -3.87 -0.02
C ALA A 148 -26.38 -3.80 1.46
N GLY A 149 -25.78 -2.87 2.22
CA GLY A 149 -26.03 -2.72 3.66
C GLY A 149 -25.29 -3.72 4.56
N ALA A 150 -24.40 -4.57 4.03
CA ALA A 150 -23.60 -5.48 4.85
C ALA A 150 -22.74 -4.69 5.87
N PRO A 151 -22.73 -5.07 7.16
CA PRO A 151 -22.02 -4.33 8.20
C PRO A 151 -20.49 -4.54 8.18
N ARG A 152 -19.99 -5.38 7.26
CA ARG A 152 -18.57 -5.72 7.11
C ARG A 152 -18.25 -5.81 5.61
N GLY A 153 -16.99 -5.54 5.29
CA GLY A 153 -16.49 -5.73 3.92
C GLY A 153 -16.45 -7.21 3.48
N GLY A 154 -15.95 -7.43 2.27
CA GLY A 154 -16.01 -8.71 1.57
C GLY A 154 -14.91 -9.71 1.93
N ALA A 155 -13.77 -9.26 2.46
CA ALA A 155 -12.61 -10.11 2.71
C ALA A 155 -12.71 -10.87 4.05
N ARG A 156 -13.12 -12.14 4.03
CA ARG A 156 -13.12 -13.00 5.24
C ARG A 156 -11.76 -13.63 5.52
N ALA A 157 -10.89 -13.63 4.52
CA ALA A 157 -9.47 -13.94 4.62
C ALA A 157 -8.68 -12.94 3.76
N LEU A 158 -7.39 -12.79 4.04
CA LEU A 158 -6.50 -11.82 3.39
C LEU A 158 -6.99 -10.36 3.52
N GLY A 159 -7.86 -10.07 4.49
CA GLY A 159 -8.32 -8.74 4.79
C GLY A 159 -7.20 -7.89 5.43
N ILE A 160 -7.32 -6.58 5.32
CA ILE A 160 -6.29 -5.64 5.79
C ILE A 160 -6.04 -5.75 7.31
N GLU A 161 -7.00 -6.26 8.08
CA GLU A 161 -6.83 -6.54 9.51
C GLU A 161 -5.68 -7.51 9.81
N VAL A 162 -5.36 -8.41 8.88
CA VAL A 162 -4.23 -9.35 9.02
C VAL A 162 -2.92 -8.57 9.05
N MET A 163 -2.76 -7.61 8.14
CA MET A 163 -1.61 -6.70 8.08
C MET A 163 -1.58 -5.77 9.31
N ALA A 164 -2.71 -5.16 9.67
CA ALA A 164 -2.82 -4.25 10.82
C ALA A 164 -2.27 -4.87 12.12
N ARG A 165 -2.59 -6.15 12.35
CA ARG A 165 -2.14 -6.90 13.55
C ARG A 165 -0.65 -7.18 13.60
N THR A 166 0.09 -7.01 12.51
CA THR A 166 1.55 -7.15 12.50
C THR A 166 2.26 -5.90 13.04
N GLY A 167 1.54 -4.78 13.16
CA GLY A 167 2.13 -3.48 13.51
C GLY A 167 2.89 -2.81 12.36
N VAL A 168 3.26 -3.57 11.31
CA VAL A 168 4.04 -3.11 10.14
C VAL A 168 5.16 -2.18 10.58
N GLN A 169 6.05 -2.72 11.40
CA GLN A 169 7.16 -1.99 11.99
C GLN A 169 8.47 -2.70 11.66
N GLY A 170 9.48 -1.93 11.27
CA GLY A 170 10.76 -2.49 10.82
C GLY A 170 11.64 -1.43 10.20
N ARG A 171 12.70 -1.87 9.53
CA ARG A 171 13.57 -0.97 8.78
C ARG A 171 12.95 -0.61 7.43
N GLY A 172 12.75 0.69 7.22
CA GLY A 172 12.46 1.25 5.91
C GLY A 172 13.76 1.50 5.13
N VAL A 173 13.72 1.27 3.82
CA VAL A 173 14.82 1.59 2.90
C VAL A 173 14.27 2.45 1.77
N LEU A 174 14.79 3.67 1.60
CA LEU A 174 14.36 4.59 0.56
C LEU A 174 15.23 4.44 -0.70
N VAL A 175 14.58 4.32 -1.85
CA VAL A 175 15.22 4.44 -3.17
C VAL A 175 14.72 5.72 -3.84
N ASP A 176 15.61 6.69 -4.04
CA ASP A 176 15.27 8.04 -4.49
C ASP A 176 15.41 8.18 -6.01
N LEU A 177 14.40 7.75 -6.77
CA LEU A 177 14.39 7.85 -8.23
C LEU A 177 14.31 9.31 -8.71
N ARG A 178 13.59 10.16 -7.98
CA ARG A 178 13.43 11.59 -8.30
C ARG A 178 14.79 12.28 -8.37
N ARG A 179 15.72 11.96 -7.47
CA ARG A 179 17.10 12.50 -7.49
C ARG A 179 17.84 12.20 -8.79
N HIS A 180 17.63 11.04 -9.39
CA HIS A 180 18.39 10.59 -10.58
C HIS A 180 17.71 10.96 -11.90
N PHE A 181 16.38 11.03 -11.92
CA PHE A 181 15.62 11.18 -13.15
C PHE A 181 14.69 12.40 -13.18
N GLY A 182 14.61 13.16 -12.09
CA GLY A 182 13.73 14.30 -11.97
C GLY A 182 12.25 13.91 -12.01
N ASP A 183 11.43 14.84 -12.50
CA ASP A 183 9.97 14.73 -12.51
C ASP A 183 9.41 14.31 -13.88
N GLU A 184 10.26 13.97 -14.86
CA GLU A 184 9.81 13.50 -16.16
C GLU A 184 9.17 12.11 -16.05
N ARG A 185 8.17 11.85 -16.90
CA ARG A 185 7.54 10.52 -16.95
C ARG A 185 8.54 9.51 -17.50
N ARG A 186 8.89 8.52 -16.69
CA ARG A 186 9.85 7.48 -17.07
C ARG A 186 9.49 6.12 -16.48
N LYS A 187 9.62 5.07 -17.29
CA LYS A 187 9.58 3.68 -16.82
C LYS A 187 10.98 3.27 -16.38
N ILE A 188 11.10 2.73 -15.18
CA ILE A 188 12.37 2.30 -14.59
C ILE A 188 12.43 0.78 -14.64
N GLY A 189 13.27 0.26 -15.54
CA GLY A 189 13.56 -1.17 -15.63
C GLY A 189 14.68 -1.59 -14.67
N TYR A 190 15.08 -2.85 -14.75
CA TYR A 190 16.12 -3.45 -13.91
C TYR A 190 17.46 -2.72 -14.02
N ALA A 191 17.87 -2.34 -15.23
CA ALA A 191 19.17 -1.73 -15.46
C ALA A 191 19.29 -0.37 -14.74
N GLU A 192 18.28 0.48 -14.86
CA GLU A 192 18.20 1.78 -14.18
C GLU A 192 18.02 1.61 -12.68
N TRP A 193 17.15 0.69 -12.24
CA TRP A 193 16.96 0.37 -10.83
C TRP A 193 18.28 0.00 -10.15
N MET A 194 19.02 -0.94 -10.72
CA MET A 194 20.31 -1.36 -10.17
C MET A 194 21.38 -0.27 -10.25
N ALA A 195 21.30 0.64 -11.23
CA ALA A 195 22.20 1.78 -11.32
C ALA A 195 21.98 2.76 -10.15
N VAL A 196 20.71 3.04 -9.81
CA VAL A 196 20.36 3.87 -8.65
C VAL A 196 20.82 3.23 -7.34
N LEU A 197 20.52 1.94 -7.13
CA LEU A 197 20.95 1.24 -5.90
C LEU A 197 22.46 1.31 -5.71
N ARG A 198 23.25 1.13 -6.77
CA ARG A 198 24.72 1.24 -6.71
C ARG A 198 25.19 2.68 -6.48
N ALA A 199 24.56 3.65 -7.14
CA ALA A 199 24.96 5.05 -7.04
C ALA A 199 24.72 5.63 -5.62
N ASP A 200 23.68 5.14 -4.94
CA ASP A 200 23.27 5.62 -3.62
C ASP A 200 23.64 4.67 -2.47
N ASP A 201 24.44 3.64 -2.76
CA ASP A 201 24.86 2.60 -1.82
C ASP A 201 23.66 2.02 -1.04
N VAL A 202 22.57 1.75 -1.76
CA VAL A 202 21.35 1.20 -1.18
C VAL A 202 21.46 -0.32 -1.19
N ILE A 203 21.41 -0.88 0.01
CA ILE A 203 21.35 -2.33 0.23
C ILE A 203 20.01 -2.67 0.87
N VAL A 204 19.21 -3.46 0.15
CA VAL A 204 17.98 -4.06 0.65
C VAL A 204 18.32 -5.43 1.24
N GLU A 205 17.89 -5.67 2.47
CA GLU A 205 18.03 -6.94 3.16
C GLU A 205 16.66 -7.56 3.41
N ARG A 206 16.65 -8.85 3.74
CA ARG A 206 15.40 -9.57 4.01
C ARG A 206 14.61 -8.93 5.14
N GLY A 207 13.33 -8.70 4.90
CA GLY A 207 12.42 -8.07 5.87
C GLY A 207 12.37 -6.55 5.78
N ASP A 208 13.16 -5.91 4.92
CA ASP A 208 13.05 -4.47 4.73
C ASP A 208 11.74 -4.07 4.05
N ILE A 209 11.23 -2.90 4.41
CA ILE A 209 10.12 -2.24 3.72
C ILE A 209 10.75 -1.23 2.75
N VAL A 210 10.63 -1.48 1.45
CA VAL A 210 11.24 -0.62 0.43
C VAL A 210 10.27 0.50 0.07
N CYS A 211 10.74 1.75 0.13
CA CYS A 211 9.99 2.94 -0.23
C CYS A 211 10.63 3.60 -1.48
N VAL A 212 9.85 3.74 -2.55
CA VAL A 212 10.30 4.30 -3.83
C VAL A 212 9.83 5.75 -3.94
N HIS A 213 10.77 6.68 -3.91
CA HIS A 213 10.49 8.11 -4.06
C HIS A 213 10.64 8.54 -5.52
N THR A 214 9.58 9.08 -6.09
CA THR A 214 9.45 9.48 -7.50
C THR A 214 9.13 10.96 -7.68
N GLY A 215 8.69 11.65 -6.61
CA GLY A 215 8.24 13.05 -6.61
C GLY A 215 6.75 13.22 -6.91
N PHE A 216 6.02 12.14 -7.17
CA PHE A 216 4.63 12.22 -7.62
C PHE A 216 3.68 12.80 -6.55
N ALA A 217 3.90 12.49 -5.26
CA ALA A 217 3.11 13.02 -4.17
C ALA A 217 3.17 14.56 -4.09
N ASP A 218 4.36 15.16 -4.27
CA ASP A 218 4.51 16.62 -4.36
C ASP A 218 3.74 17.19 -5.55
N ARG A 219 3.75 16.49 -6.69
CA ARG A 219 2.98 16.92 -7.87
C ARG A 219 1.48 16.94 -7.62
N LEU A 220 0.97 16.02 -6.80
CA LEU A 220 -0.42 16.03 -6.36
C LEU A 220 -0.71 17.19 -5.40
N LEU A 221 0.18 17.46 -4.45
CA LEU A 221 0.03 18.59 -3.51
C LEU A 221 0.11 19.93 -4.24
N ASP A 222 1.03 20.06 -5.19
CA ASP A 222 1.17 21.23 -6.06
C ASP A 222 -0.10 21.46 -6.89
N ALA A 223 -0.67 20.40 -7.47
CA ALA A 223 -1.94 20.46 -8.20
C ALA A 223 -3.12 20.81 -7.29
N ASP A 224 -3.17 20.22 -6.09
CA ASP A 224 -4.18 20.50 -5.06
C ASP A 224 -4.19 21.98 -4.67
N ALA A 225 -3.01 22.55 -4.39
CA ALA A 225 -2.84 23.95 -4.06
C ALA A 225 -3.28 24.90 -5.19
N ARG A 226 -3.22 24.44 -6.45
CA ARG A 226 -3.72 25.17 -7.63
C ARG A 226 -5.21 24.89 -7.94
N GLY A 227 -5.86 23.99 -7.20
CA GLY A 227 -7.24 23.59 -7.45
C GLY A 227 -7.41 22.75 -8.73
N GLU A 228 -6.34 22.14 -9.23
CA GLU A 228 -6.36 21.31 -10.43
C GLU A 228 -6.94 19.93 -10.14
N THR A 229 -7.80 19.46 -11.05
CA THR A 229 -8.39 18.12 -10.97
C THR A 229 -7.85 17.28 -12.12
N GLY A 230 -7.04 16.26 -11.82
CA GLY A 230 -6.49 15.36 -12.83
C GLY A 230 -5.26 14.59 -12.35
N ALA A 231 -5.00 13.45 -12.98
CA ALA A 231 -3.79 12.68 -12.77
C ALA A 231 -2.63 13.31 -13.58
N PRO A 232 -1.56 13.82 -12.96
CA PRO A 232 -0.43 14.29 -13.73
C PRO A 232 0.28 13.08 -14.38
N ASP A 233 0.67 13.20 -15.65
CA ASP A 233 1.41 12.16 -16.36
C ASP A 233 2.93 12.44 -16.29
N VAL A 234 3.47 12.30 -15.08
CA VAL A 234 4.83 12.72 -14.70
C VAL A 234 5.46 11.71 -13.75
N CYS A 235 6.74 11.91 -13.43
CA CYS A 235 7.53 11.14 -12.49
C CYS A 235 7.77 9.68 -12.91
N CYS A 236 8.71 9.04 -12.20
CA CYS A 236 9.07 7.66 -12.45
C CYS A 236 7.98 6.67 -12.00
N VAL A 237 7.92 5.53 -12.70
CA VAL A 237 7.19 4.33 -12.30
C VAL A 237 8.05 3.10 -12.56
N LEU A 238 7.84 2.01 -11.82
CA LEU A 238 8.54 0.75 -12.10
C LEU A 238 8.00 0.09 -13.39
N ASP A 239 8.89 -0.46 -14.20
CA ASP A 239 8.50 -1.21 -15.39
C ASP A 239 8.15 -2.67 -15.04
N GLY A 240 6.88 -2.92 -14.71
CA GLY A 240 6.39 -4.27 -14.43
C GLY A 240 6.56 -5.25 -15.60
N SER A 241 6.83 -4.79 -16.82
CA SER A 241 7.07 -5.68 -17.97
C SER A 241 8.51 -6.20 -18.06
N ASP A 242 9.46 -5.63 -17.30
CA ASP A 242 10.85 -6.10 -17.25
C ASP A 242 10.98 -7.33 -16.33
N PRO A 243 11.21 -8.54 -16.88
CA PRO A 243 11.29 -9.76 -16.07
C PRO A 243 12.46 -9.73 -15.07
N ARG A 244 13.56 -9.04 -15.37
CA ARG A 244 14.71 -8.96 -14.46
C ARG A 244 14.41 -8.10 -13.25
N LEU A 245 13.55 -7.09 -13.41
CA LEU A 245 13.09 -6.26 -12.29
C LEU A 245 12.19 -7.09 -11.36
N LEU A 246 11.28 -7.89 -11.93
CA LEU A 246 10.43 -8.82 -11.18
C LEU A 246 11.27 -9.87 -10.43
N GLU A 247 12.27 -10.46 -11.08
CA GLU A 247 13.23 -11.37 -10.44
C GLU A 247 13.99 -10.70 -9.29
N TRP A 248 14.38 -9.43 -9.44
CA TRP A 248 15.02 -8.68 -8.36
C TRP A 248 14.07 -8.45 -7.18
N ILE A 249 12.81 -8.10 -7.41
CA ILE A 249 11.81 -7.91 -6.35
C ILE A 249 11.67 -9.21 -5.54
N ASP A 250 11.60 -10.35 -6.23
CA ASP A 250 11.57 -11.66 -5.58
C ASP A 250 12.84 -11.89 -4.73
N ALA A 251 14.01 -11.80 -5.36
CA ALA A 251 15.30 -12.11 -4.76
C ALA A 251 15.73 -11.15 -3.62
N SER A 252 15.27 -9.89 -3.64
CA SER A 252 15.63 -8.86 -2.66
C SER A 252 15.28 -9.23 -1.23
N GLY A 253 14.26 -10.07 -1.04
CA GLY A 253 13.74 -10.42 0.28
C GLY A 253 12.94 -9.30 0.96
N LEU A 254 12.55 -8.24 0.24
CA LEU A 254 11.71 -7.18 0.81
C LEU A 254 10.38 -7.74 1.34
N ALA A 255 9.91 -7.20 2.48
CA ALA A 255 8.66 -7.60 3.12
C ALA A 255 7.44 -6.89 2.51
N ALA A 256 7.61 -5.63 2.13
CA ALA A 256 6.60 -4.79 1.51
C ALA A 256 7.26 -3.74 0.62
N LEU A 257 6.51 -3.24 -0.37
CA LEU A 257 6.96 -2.24 -1.33
C LEU A 257 5.97 -1.08 -1.36
N ALA A 258 6.43 0.13 -1.06
CA ALA A 258 5.62 1.34 -1.10
C ALA A 258 6.21 2.36 -2.08
N ALA A 259 5.37 3.19 -2.68
CA ALA A 259 5.80 4.30 -3.53
C ALA A 259 4.96 5.55 -3.26
N ASP A 260 5.52 6.71 -3.64
CA ASP A 260 4.81 7.98 -3.62
C ASP A 260 3.97 8.24 -4.88
N ASN A 261 3.99 7.31 -5.85
CA ASN A 261 3.16 7.38 -7.05
C ASN A 261 1.84 6.60 -6.90
N HIS A 262 1.00 6.65 -7.94
CA HIS A 262 -0.35 6.08 -7.89
C HIS A 262 -0.41 4.55 -7.86
N ALA A 263 0.59 3.84 -8.38
CA ALA A 263 0.43 2.40 -8.63
C ALA A 263 1.70 1.57 -8.44
N VAL A 264 2.80 2.14 -7.94
CA VAL A 264 4.15 1.54 -7.88
C VAL A 264 4.75 1.27 -9.28
N GLU A 265 4.03 0.61 -10.17
CA GLU A 265 4.35 0.31 -11.56
C GLU A 265 3.61 1.18 -12.60
N GLU A 266 4.03 1.08 -13.86
CA GLU A 266 3.30 1.64 -14.99
C GLU A 266 1.90 1.02 -15.11
N ARG A 267 0.87 1.86 -15.09
CA ARG A 267 -0.50 1.43 -15.38
C ARG A 267 -0.70 1.20 -16.89
N PRO A 268 -1.51 0.20 -17.28
CA PRO A 268 -1.93 0.04 -18.67
C PRO A 268 -2.56 1.32 -19.20
N ARG A 269 -2.07 1.81 -20.34
CA ARG A 269 -2.63 2.99 -21.03
C ARG A 269 -3.71 2.59 -22.02
N ASP A 270 -3.57 1.44 -22.65
CA ASP A 270 -4.47 0.94 -23.68
C ASP A 270 -5.01 -0.45 -23.32
N ALA A 271 -6.28 -0.69 -23.65
CA ALA A 271 -6.96 -1.97 -23.45
C ALA A 271 -6.80 -2.90 -24.67
N SER A 272 -5.57 -3.06 -25.19
CA SER A 272 -5.32 -3.97 -26.32
C SER A 272 -5.35 -5.43 -25.88
N ALA A 273 -5.87 -6.31 -26.75
CA ALA A 273 -5.80 -7.75 -26.53
C ALA A 273 -4.34 -8.21 -26.39
N ARG A 274 -4.10 -9.19 -25.52
CA ARG A 274 -2.78 -9.79 -25.33
C ARG A 274 -2.64 -11.04 -26.19
N GLU A 275 -1.46 -11.24 -26.78
CA GLU A 275 -1.14 -12.45 -27.54
C GLU A 275 -1.09 -13.71 -26.66
N ARG A 276 -0.76 -13.55 -25.37
CA ARG A 276 -0.67 -14.63 -24.39
C ARG A 276 -1.35 -14.24 -23.09
N PRO A 277 -1.90 -15.20 -22.33
CA PRO A 277 -2.42 -14.93 -21.00
C PRO A 277 -1.35 -14.33 -20.07
N GLY A 278 -1.74 -13.36 -19.26
CA GLY A 278 -0.94 -12.81 -18.17
C GLY A 278 -1.57 -11.56 -17.56
N ALA A 279 -1.03 -11.06 -16.47
CA ALA A 279 -1.52 -9.83 -15.83
C ALA A 279 -1.29 -8.57 -16.67
N LEU A 280 -2.26 -7.65 -16.62
CA LEU A 280 -2.13 -6.29 -17.14
C LEU A 280 -1.12 -5.46 -16.32
N MET A 281 -0.98 -5.79 -15.04
CA MET A 281 -0.09 -5.16 -14.08
C MET A 281 0.77 -6.27 -13.46
N PRO A 282 1.89 -6.66 -14.10
CA PRO A 282 2.65 -7.84 -13.70
C PRO A 282 3.33 -7.69 -12.34
N LEU A 283 3.70 -6.46 -11.93
CA LEU A 283 4.29 -6.25 -10.61
C LEU A 283 3.24 -6.44 -9.51
N HIS A 284 2.00 -6.00 -9.71
CA HIS A 284 0.89 -6.28 -8.78
C HIS A 284 0.60 -7.77 -8.67
N GLU A 285 0.54 -8.50 -9.80
CA GLU A 285 0.34 -9.95 -9.77
C GLU A 285 1.50 -10.66 -9.05
N LEU A 286 2.74 -10.25 -9.32
CA LEU A 286 3.90 -10.78 -8.61
C LEU A 286 3.78 -10.53 -7.10
N CYS A 287 3.53 -9.29 -6.71
CA CYS A 287 3.54 -8.89 -5.32
C CYS A 287 2.35 -9.48 -4.55
N LEU A 288 1.13 -9.11 -4.91
CA LEU A 288 -0.07 -9.41 -4.13
C LEU A 288 -0.51 -10.87 -4.29
N PHE A 289 -0.44 -11.42 -5.51
CA PHE A 289 -0.96 -12.76 -5.80
C PHE A 289 0.09 -13.87 -5.62
N LYS A 290 1.32 -13.69 -6.14
CA LYS A 290 2.34 -14.75 -6.08
C LYS A 290 3.16 -14.75 -4.79
N LEU A 291 3.74 -13.61 -4.41
CA LEU A 291 4.76 -13.56 -3.37
C LEU A 291 4.23 -13.17 -1.98
N GLY A 292 3.03 -12.58 -1.92
CA GLY A 292 2.47 -12.06 -0.67
C GLY A 292 3.18 -10.79 -0.18
N ILE A 293 3.57 -9.91 -1.11
CA ILE A 293 4.13 -8.57 -0.85
C ILE A 293 2.97 -7.58 -0.88
N HIS A 294 2.76 -6.87 0.22
CA HIS A 294 1.82 -5.76 0.27
C HIS A 294 2.37 -4.53 -0.46
N LEU A 295 1.48 -3.79 -1.13
CA LEU A 295 1.82 -2.58 -1.89
C LEU A 295 1.31 -1.33 -1.19
N GLY A 296 2.16 -0.31 -1.07
CA GLY A 296 1.79 1.01 -0.57
C GLY A 296 1.79 2.03 -1.70
N GLU A 297 0.73 2.82 -1.81
CA GLU A 297 0.57 3.81 -2.88
C GLU A 297 0.33 5.20 -2.30
N LEU A 298 0.77 6.23 -3.03
CA LEU A 298 0.55 7.64 -2.69
C LEU A 298 1.15 8.08 -1.34
N TRP A 299 2.31 7.54 -0.98
CA TRP A 299 3.03 7.98 0.23
C TRP A 299 3.69 9.35 0.00
N HIS A 300 3.77 10.21 1.00
CA HIS A 300 4.48 11.48 0.88
C HIS A 300 5.93 11.33 1.36
N LEU A 301 6.82 10.98 0.42
CA LEU A 301 8.20 10.60 0.74
C LEU A 301 9.22 11.75 0.66
N THR A 302 8.90 12.86 -0.02
CA THR A 302 9.85 13.95 -0.29
C THR A 302 10.55 14.50 0.95
N PRO A 303 9.85 14.85 2.05
CA PRO A 303 10.52 15.44 3.21
C PRO A 303 11.54 14.50 3.86
N LEU A 304 11.25 13.19 3.85
CA LEU A 304 12.17 12.17 4.32
C LEU A 304 13.34 11.97 3.35
N ALA A 305 13.06 11.92 2.05
CA ALA A 305 14.06 11.76 0.99
C ALA A 305 15.12 12.87 1.03
N ASP A 306 14.67 14.12 1.14
CA ASP A 306 15.54 15.29 1.25
C ASP A 306 16.44 15.22 2.49
N TRP A 307 15.88 14.81 3.62
CA TRP A 307 16.64 14.66 4.85
C TRP A 307 17.67 13.53 4.73
N LEU A 308 17.26 12.33 4.30
CA LEU A 308 18.13 11.17 4.14
C LEU A 308 19.29 11.47 3.19
N ARG A 309 19.00 12.12 2.06
CA ARG A 309 19.98 12.57 1.07
C ARG A 309 21.00 13.55 1.65
N ALA A 310 20.55 14.57 2.39
CA ALA A 310 21.42 15.54 3.03
C ALA A 310 22.38 14.89 4.06
N HIS A 311 21.96 13.76 4.65
CA HIS A 311 22.74 13.03 5.65
C HIS A 311 23.45 11.78 5.09
N ARG A 312 23.40 11.56 3.77
CA ARG A 312 23.97 10.36 3.10
C ARG A 312 23.48 9.05 3.70
N ARG A 313 22.18 8.98 4.01
CA ARG A 313 21.50 7.80 4.53
C ARG A 313 20.41 7.36 3.56
N ASN A 314 19.99 6.11 3.66
CA ASN A 314 18.84 5.57 2.93
C ASN A 314 17.95 4.68 3.82
N ARG A 315 18.25 4.57 5.12
CA ARG A 315 17.56 3.68 6.06
C ARG A 315 16.97 4.47 7.23
N PHE A 316 15.83 4.00 7.73
CA PHE A 316 15.06 4.63 8.81
C PHE A 316 14.20 3.59 9.54
N LEU A 317 13.72 3.90 10.74
CA LEU A 317 12.65 3.12 11.37
C LEU A 317 11.33 3.50 10.71
N LEU A 318 10.57 2.53 10.22
CA LEU A 318 9.23 2.73 9.68
C LEU A 318 8.20 2.04 10.57
N THR A 319 7.11 2.74 10.87
CA THR A 319 5.89 2.19 11.49
C THR A 319 4.69 2.57 10.63
N ALA A 320 3.99 1.60 10.07
CA ALA A 320 2.92 1.86 9.11
C ALA A 320 1.73 0.89 9.22
N PRO A 321 1.16 0.64 10.41
CA PRO A 321 0.00 -0.22 10.52
C PRO A 321 -1.22 0.42 9.82
N PRO A 322 -1.92 -0.26 8.90
CA PRO A 322 -3.20 0.21 8.40
C PRO A 322 -4.26 0.21 9.52
N LEU A 323 -5.42 0.84 9.26
CA LEU A 323 -6.56 0.74 10.17
C LEU A 323 -6.95 -0.73 10.36
N HIS A 324 -7.25 -1.10 11.60
CA HIS A 324 -7.69 -2.45 11.94
C HIS A 324 -9.21 -2.62 11.66
N LEU A 325 -9.58 -2.52 10.38
CA LEU A 325 -10.96 -2.67 9.91
C LEU A 325 -11.13 -4.00 9.19
N ARG A 326 -11.95 -4.88 9.76
CA ARG A 326 -12.16 -6.23 9.24
C ARG A 326 -12.91 -6.22 7.92
N GLY A 327 -12.39 -6.95 6.94
CA GLY A 327 -13.09 -7.20 5.68
C GLY A 327 -12.78 -6.23 4.55
N LEU A 328 -11.90 -5.25 4.77
CA LEU A 328 -11.42 -4.37 3.72
C LEU A 328 -10.26 -5.02 2.95
N VAL A 329 -10.18 -4.69 1.66
CA VAL A 329 -9.10 -5.14 0.76
C VAL A 329 -7.91 -4.18 0.71
N GLY A 330 -7.92 -3.16 1.56
CA GLY A 330 -6.89 -2.15 1.71
C GLY A 330 -7.33 -1.14 2.77
N SER A 331 -6.48 -0.17 3.11
CA SER A 331 -6.82 0.87 4.08
C SER A 331 -5.96 2.10 3.87
N PRO A 332 -6.47 3.31 4.19
CA PRO A 332 -5.61 4.44 4.44
C PRO A 332 -4.64 4.13 5.58
N VAL A 333 -3.50 4.81 5.55
CA VAL A 333 -2.45 4.74 6.57
C VAL A 333 -1.75 6.09 6.71
N ASN A 334 -1.29 6.41 7.92
CA ASN A 334 -0.31 7.45 8.15
C ASN A 334 1.02 6.79 8.51
N PRO A 335 1.87 6.45 7.53
CA PRO A 335 3.16 5.84 7.80
C PRO A 335 4.05 6.85 8.49
N VAL A 336 4.80 6.40 9.49
CA VAL A 336 5.69 7.24 10.28
C VAL A 336 7.11 6.74 10.11
N ALA A 337 7.98 7.58 9.56
CA ALA A 337 9.42 7.36 9.54
C ALA A 337 10.09 8.07 10.72
N THR A 338 11.06 7.42 11.35
CA THR A 338 11.91 8.00 12.40
C THR A 338 13.38 7.75 12.06
N VAL A 339 14.22 8.80 12.17
CA VAL A 339 15.66 8.76 11.87
C VAL A 339 16.52 9.19 13.03
#